data_AF-A0A8T3WH89-F1
#
_entry.id   AF-A0A8T3WH89-F1
#
_cell.length_a   1.000
_cell.length_b   1.000
_cell.length_c   1.000
_cell.angle_alpha   90.00
_cell.angle_beta   90.00
_cell.angle_gamma   90.00
#
_symmetry.space_group_name_H-M   'P 1'
#
loop_
_entity.id
_entity.type
_entity.pdbx_description
1 polymer ?
#
loop_
_entity_poly.entity_id
_entity_poly.type
_entity_poly.pdbx_seq_one_letter_code
_entity_poly.pdbx_strand_id
1 'polypeptide(L)' 'MALLKIKDIKNISEEERNEKLKELRLELIKKYSPAHKASKTKAKEIKKAIARIITLKQ' A
#
# COMPACT_ATOMS: atom_id res chain seq x y z
N MET A 1 4.79 10.79 -4.36
CA MET A 1 4.08 9.57 -3.93
C MET A 1 5.12 8.48 -3.83
N ALA A 2 5.59 8.19 -2.61
CA ALA A 2 6.75 7.33 -2.43
C ALA A 2 6.36 5.88 -2.72
N LEU A 3 6.79 5.38 -3.89
CA LEU A 3 6.88 3.96 -4.16
C LEU A 3 7.76 3.34 -3.08
N LEU A 4 7.18 2.81 -2.01
CA LEU A 4 7.89 2.00 -1.01
C LEU A 4 8.72 0.97 -1.78
N LYS A 5 10.05 1.15 -1.77
CA LYS A 5 10.95 0.19 -2.39
C LYS A 5 11.02 -0.99 -1.45
N ILE A 6 11.31 -2.16 -2.02
CA ILE A 6 11.46 -3.40 -1.26
C ILE A 6 12.51 -3.23 -0.14
N LYS A 7 13.56 -2.42 -0.40
CA LYS A 7 14.60 -2.08 0.58
C LYS A 7 14.03 -1.35 1.81
N ASP A 8 13.12 -0.40 1.59
CA ASP A 8 12.48 0.36 2.68
C ASP A 8 11.56 -0.54 3.50
N ILE A 9 10.83 -1.45 2.85
CA ILE A 9 9.94 -2.39 3.53
C ILE A 9 10.73 -3.43 4.31
N LYS A 10 11.92 -3.83 3.84
CA LYS A 10 12.78 -4.79 4.54
C LYS A 10 13.33 -4.23 5.85
N ASN A 11 13.57 -2.92 5.92
CA ASN A 11 14.17 -2.26 7.08
C ASN A 11 13.17 -1.86 8.18
N ILE A 12 11.86 -1.98 7.92
CA ILE A 12 10.81 -1.73 8.93
C ILE A 12 10.40 -3.02 9.64
N SER A 13 10.02 -2.85 10.90
CA SER A 13 9.55 -3.91 11.81
C SER A 13 8.24 -4.56 11.32
N GLU A 14 7.92 -5.76 11.81
CA GLU A 14 6.69 -6.44 11.41
C GLU A 14 5.43 -5.66 11.81
N GLU A 15 5.46 -5.01 12.99
CA GLU A 15 4.40 -4.14 13.47
C GLU A 15 4.17 -2.95 12.54
N GLU A 16 5.24 -2.23 12.18
CA GLU A 16 5.16 -1.11 11.23
C GLU A 16 4.70 -1.56 9.83
N ARG A 17 5.07 -2.77 9.40
CA ARG A 17 4.57 -3.34 8.14
C ARG A 17 3.07 -3.56 8.20
N ASN A 18 2.56 -4.09 9.31
CA ASN A 18 1.13 -4.32 9.50
C ASN A 18 0.34 -3.01 9.59
N GLU A 19 0.88 -1.98 10.24
CA GLU A 19 0.28 -0.64 10.28
C GLU A 19 0.22 -0.01 8.87
N LYS A 20 1.34 0.00 8.14
CA LYS A 20 1.39 0.47 6.74
C LYS A 20 0.43 -0.29 5.84
N LEU A 21 0.29 -1.61 6.04
CA LEU A 21 -0.65 -2.42 5.27
C LEU A 21 -2.10 -1.99 5.53
N LYS A 22 -2.46 -1.70 6.78
CA LYS A 22 -3.80 -1.19 7.14
C LYS A 22 -4.06 0.17 6.51
N GLU A 23 -3.11 1.09 6.58
CA GLU A 23 -3.21 2.41 5.96
C GLU A 23 -3.41 2.32 4.44
N LEU A 24 -2.57 1.55 3.75
CA LEU A 24 -2.66 1.39 2.29
C LEU A 24 -3.98 0.73 1.86
N ARG A 25 -4.53 -0.19 2.66
CA ARG A 25 -5.86 -0.77 2.42
C ARG A 25 -6.99 0.24 2.62
N LEU A 26 -6.93 1.06 3.67
CA LEU A 26 -7.89 2.14 3.90
C LEU A 26 -7.84 3.17 2.78
N GLU A 27 -6.65 3.55 2.33
CA GLU A 27 -6.47 4.41 1.16
C GLU A 27 -7.09 3.78 -0.09
N LEU A 28 -6.88 2.48 -0.32
CA LEU A 28 -7.46 1.79 -1.46
C LEU A 28 -9.00 1.85 -1.43
N ILE A 29 -9.61 1.59 -0.27
CA ILE A 29 -11.07 1.61 -0.08
C ILE A 29 -11.62 3.02 -0.31
N LYS A 30 -10.98 4.06 0.24
CA LYS A 30 -11.36 5.46 0.02
C LYS A 30 -11.34 5.85 -1.46
N LYS A 31 -10.46 5.24 -2.27
CA LYS A 31 -10.36 5.47 -3.73
C LYS A 31 -11.47 4.78 -4.55
N TYR A 32 -12.13 3.77 -4.00
CA TYR A 32 -13.28 3.12 -4.63
C TYR A 32 -14.61 3.82 -4.30
N SER A 33 -14.61 4.75 -3.34
CA SER A 33 -15.79 5.57 -3.06
C SER A 33 -16.17 6.42 -4.29
N PRO A 34 -17.45 6.46 -4.70
CA PRO A 34 -17.91 7.21 -5.87
C PRO A 34 -17.62 8.72 -5.77
N ALA A 35 -17.46 9.27 -4.56
CA ALA A 35 -17.05 10.65 -4.31
C ALA A 35 -15.58 10.94 -4.68
N HIS A 36 -14.78 9.91 -4.93
CA HIS A 36 -13.33 10.00 -5.08
C HIS A 36 -12.86 9.08 -6.21
N LYS A 37 -13.45 9.23 -7.42
CA LYS A 37 -13.00 8.62 -8.68
C LYS A 37 -11.57 9.05 -9.01
N ALA A 38 -10.61 8.49 -8.29
CA ALA A 38 -9.20 8.73 -8.50
C ALA A 38 -8.72 7.93 -9.71
N SER A 39 -7.79 8.50 -10.47
CA SER A 39 -7.15 7.90 -11.64
C SER A 39 -6.74 6.43 -11.40
N LYS A 40 -7.10 5.51 -12.31
CA LYS A 40 -6.75 4.07 -12.27
C LYS A 40 -5.28 3.79 -11.94
N THR A 41 -4.38 4.69 -12.34
CA THR A 41 -2.93 4.64 -12.06
C THR A 41 -2.61 4.61 -10.56
N LYS A 42 -3.25 5.47 -9.75
CA LYS A 42 -2.99 5.55 -8.29
C LYS A 42 -3.44 4.28 -7.56
N ALA A 43 -4.60 3.73 -7.95
CA ALA A 43 -5.07 2.46 -7.40
C ALA A 43 -4.14 1.28 -7.74
N LYS A 44 -3.55 1.27 -8.94
CA LYS A 44 -2.56 0.27 -9.36
C LYS A 44 -1.27 0.36 -8.53
N GLU A 45 -0.82 1.55 -8.20
CA GLU A 45 0.37 1.75 -7.37
C GLU A 45 0.17 1.30 -5.92
N ILE A 46 -0.98 1.64 -5.31
CA ILE A 46 -1.35 1.19 -3.96
C ILE A 46 -1.40 -0.34 -3.90
N LYS A 47 -2.03 -0.99 -4.90
CA LYS A 47 -2.05 -2.46 -5.00
C LYS A 47 -0.64 -3.07 -5.11
N LYS A 48 0.27 -2.45 -5.89
CA LYS A 48 1.67 -2.88 -5.98
C LYS A 48 2.42 -2.73 -4.65
N ALA A 49 2.17 -1.65 -3.92
CA ALA A 49 2.78 -1.46 -2.59
C ALA A 49 2.31 -2.53 -1.59
N ILE A 50 1.00 -2.79 -1.55
CA ILE A 50 0.41 -3.86 -0.71
C ILE A 50 1.03 -5.23 -1.07
N ALA A 51 1.12 -5.56 -2.36
CA ALA A 51 1.70 -6.82 -2.81
C ALA A 51 3.15 -6.99 -2.33
N ARG A 52 3.98 -5.94 -2.42
CA ARG A 52 5.39 -5.98 -1.96
C ARG A 52 5.51 -6.22 -0.45
N ILE A 53 4.62 -5.63 0.35
CA ILE A 53 4.60 -5.84 1.80
C ILE A 53 4.21 -7.29 2.13
N ILE A 54 3.18 -7.82 1.45
CA ILE A 54 2.72 -9.20 1.65
C ILE A 54 3.82 -10.19 1.26
N THR A 55 4.49 -10.00 0.12
CA THR A 55 5.57 -10.88 -0.33
C THR A 55 6.77 -10.90 0.62
N LEU A 56 7.04 -9.82 1.35
CA LEU A 56 8.11 -9.77 2.36
C LEU A 56 7.73 -10.37 3.72
N LYS A 57 6.45 -10.70 3.91
CA LYS A 57 5.92 -11.37 5.11
C LYS A 57 5.89 -12.90 4.93
N GLN A 58 5.94 -13.37 3.68
CA GLN A 58 5.98 -14.78 3.30
C GLN A 58 7.41 -15.32 3.39
#